data_AF-A0AAU2QYS7-F1
#
_entry.id   AF-A0AAU2QYS7-F1
#
_cell.length_a   1.000
_cell.length_b   1.000
_cell.length_c   1.000
_cell.angle_alpha   90.00
_cell.angle_beta   90.00
_cell.angle_gamma   90.00
#
_symmetry.space_group_name_H-M   'P 1'
#
loop_
_entity.id
_entity.type
_entity.pdbx_description
1 polymer ?
#
loop_
_entity_poly.entity_id
_entity_poly.type
_entity_poly.pdbx_seq_one_letter_code
_entity_poly.pdbx_strand_id
1 'polypeptide(L)' 'MRVRWIQRSAVSAVSCGAVTVLVSHRFSTVHMTDHIAVVDNGRLVEHWSHQELLAANGLYAELYRAQAQAYA' A
#
# COMPACT_ATOMS: atom_id res chain seq x y z
N MET A 1 -16.85 8.13 13.06
CA MET A 1 -15.85 7.62 12.10
C MET A 1 -16.21 6.17 11.78
N ARG A 2 -16.69 5.87 10.56
CA ARG A 2 -17.20 4.53 10.20
C ARG A 2 -16.17 3.85 9.32
N VAL A 3 -15.43 2.91 9.89
CA VAL A 3 -14.43 2.12 9.15
C VAL A 3 -15.17 1.07 8.34
N ARG A 4 -15.20 1.19 7.01
CA ARG A 4 -15.76 0.19 6.11
C ARG A 4 -14.62 -0.65 5.55
N TRP A 5 -14.52 -1.88 6.02
CA TRP A 5 -13.60 -2.88 5.47
C TRP A 5 -14.16 -3.41 4.15
N ILE A 6 -13.50 -3.13 3.03
CA ILE A 6 -13.83 -3.74 1.73
C ILE A 6 -12.81 -4.83 1.47
N GLN A 7 -13.25 -6.08 1.60
CA GLN A 7 -12.53 -7.26 1.11
C GLN A 7 -13.18 -7.75 -0.18
N ARG A 8 -12.92 -7.03 -1.28
CA ARG A 8 -12.88 -7.51 -2.67
C ARG A 8 -12.60 -6.36 -3.63
N SER A 9 -11.79 -6.67 -4.64
CA SER A 9 -11.32 -5.83 -5.74
C SER A 9 -12.45 -5.00 -6.38
N ALA A 10 -12.48 -3.70 -6.13
CA ALA A 10 -13.09 -2.71 -7.02
C ALA A 10 -12.62 -1.31 -6.58
N VAL A 11 -11.70 -0.74 -7.36
CA VAL A 11 -11.40 0.69 -7.36
C VAL A 11 -12.67 1.38 -7.83
N SER A 12 -13.44 1.98 -6.91
CA SER A 12 -14.42 3.04 -7.16
C SER A 12 -15.06 3.45 -5.84
N ALA A 13 -14.31 4.18 -5.01
CA ALA A 13 -14.89 5.01 -3.96
C ALA A 13 -14.58 6.48 -4.26
N VAL A 14 -14.87 6.89 -5.51
CA VAL A 14 -15.01 8.32 -5.83
C VAL A 14 -16.39 8.72 -5.33
N SER A 15 -16.45 9.39 -4.18
CA SER A 15 -17.39 10.48 -3.85
C SER A 15 -17.51 10.68 -2.32
N CYS A 16 -17.15 11.89 -1.87
CA CYS A 16 -17.37 12.48 -0.53
C CYS A 16 -16.61 11.87 0.67
N GLY A 17 -15.32 12.22 0.81
CA GLY A 17 -14.61 12.25 2.11
C GLY A 17 -14.40 10.90 2.82
N ALA A 18 -14.56 9.78 2.13
CA ALA A 18 -14.35 8.45 2.70
C ALA A 18 -12.86 8.09 2.72
N VAL A 19 -12.36 7.66 3.88
CA VAL A 19 -11.03 7.04 4.00
C VAL A 19 -11.14 5.58 3.60
N THR A 20 -10.37 5.17 2.60
CA THR A 20 -10.28 3.77 2.16
C THR A 20 -8.98 3.17 2.65
N VAL A 21 -9.06 2.09 3.42
CA VAL A 21 -7.89 1.31 3.86
C VAL A 21 -7.80 0.05 3.01
N LEU A 22 -6.72 -0.07 2.25
CA LEU A 22 -6.41 -1.24 1.45
C LEU A 22 -5.33 -2.07 2.15
N VAL A 23 -5.63 -3.34 2.43
CA VAL A 23 -4.63 -4.32 2.89
C VAL A 23 -4.43 -5.33 1.77
N SER A 24 -3.22 -5.39 1.21
CA SER A 24 -2.90 -6.27 0.08
C SER A 24 -1.49 -6.83 0.23
N HIS A 25 -1.32 -8.09 -0.19
CA HIS A 25 -0.02 -8.72 -0.37
C HIS A 25 0.55 -8.55 -1.80
N ARG A 26 -0.23 -7.97 -2.71
CA ARG A 26 0.16 -7.69 -4.09
C ARG A 26 0.47 -6.22 -4.27
N PHE A 27 1.68 -5.91 -4.73
CA PHE A 27 2.13 -4.53 -4.90
C PHE A 27 1.45 -3.81 -6.07
N SER A 28 0.88 -4.54 -7.04
CA SER A 28 0.15 -3.95 -8.18
C SER A 28 -1.06 -3.12 -7.76
N THR A 29 -1.66 -3.40 -6.60
CA THR A 29 -2.80 -2.61 -6.07
C THR A 29 -2.34 -1.52 -5.10
N VAL A 30 -1.19 -1.71 -4.44
CA VAL A 30 -0.68 -0.80 -3.41
C VAL A 30 -0.03 0.46 -4.01
N HIS A 31 0.55 0.38 -5.22
CA HIS A 31 1.17 1.56 -5.84
C HIS A 31 0.18 2.69 -6.23
N MET A 32 -1.13 2.39 -6.27
CA MET A 32 -2.16 3.37 -6.63
C MET A 32 -2.74 4.12 -5.41
N THR A 33 -2.24 3.87 -4.20
CA THR A 33 -2.74 4.54 -2.99
C THR A 33 -1.99 5.84 -2.72
N ASP A 34 -2.69 6.82 -2.15
CA ASP A 34 -2.12 8.12 -1.80
C ASP A 34 -1.00 8.00 -0.74
N HIS A 35 -1.19 7.09 0.21
CA HIS A 35 -0.22 6.75 1.25
C HIS A 35 -0.14 5.24 1.44
N ILE A 36 1.06 4.76 1.78
CA ILE A 36 1.34 3.36 2.05
C ILE A 36 1.96 3.27 3.44
N ALA A 37 1.39 2.42 4.30
CA ALA A 37 1.89 2.13 5.63
C ALA A 37 2.48 0.71 5.65
N VAL A 38 3.79 0.60 5.91
CA VAL A 38 4.49 -0.68 6.04
C VAL A 38 4.51 -1.06 7.51
N VAL A 39 3.96 -2.24 7.82
CA VAL A 39 3.95 -2.80 9.16
C VAL A 39 4.85 -4.02 9.18
N ASP A 40 5.83 -4.01 10.09
CA ASP A 40 6.69 -5.15 10.37
C ASP A 40 6.66 -5.46 11.87
N ASN A 41 6.52 -6.74 12.21
CA ASN A 41 6.43 -7.21 13.61
C ASN A 41 5.42 -6.43 14.49
N GLY A 42 4.28 -6.03 13.90
CA GLY A 42 3.23 -5.27 14.59
C GLY A 42 3.54 -3.79 14.81
N ARG A 43 4.60 -3.24 14.19
CA ARG A 43 5.01 -1.84 14.27
C ARG A 43 4.97 -1.18 12.89
N LEU A 44 4.50 0.07 12.84
CA LEU A 44 4.61 0.90 11.65
C LEU A 44 6.08 1.30 11.45
N VAL A 45 6.72 0.76 10.42
CA VAL A 45 8.15 1.00 10.15
C VAL A 45 8.36 2.09 9.09
N GLU A 46 7.46 2.21 8.12
CA GLU A 46 7.51 3.23 7.08
C GLU A 46 6.10 3.71 6.74
N HIS A 47 5.91 5.01 6.50
CA HIS A 47 4.64 5.54 6.01
C HIS A 47 4.90 6.71 5.05
N TRP A 48 4.72 6.53 3.74
CA TRP A 48 4.89 7.59 2.74
C TRP A 48 4.16 7.23 1.44
N SER A 49 4.24 8.06 0.41
CA SER A 49 3.80 7.70 -0.94
C SER A 49 4.69 6.62 -1.56
N HIS A 50 4.22 5.97 -2.61
CA HIS A 50 5.00 4.95 -3.33
C HIS A 50 6.38 5.46 -3.77
N GLN A 51 6.46 6.67 -4.33
CA GLN A 51 7.71 7.24 -4.82
C GLN A 51 8.69 7.53 -3.69
N GLU A 52 8.19 8.08 -2.57
CA GLU A 52 9.02 8.37 -1.40
C GLU A 52 9.57 7.09 -0.76
N LEU A 53 8.75 6.04 -0.65
CA LEU A 53 9.20 4.74 -0.12
C LEU A 53 10.24 4.07 -1.04
N LEU A 54 10.09 4.18 -2.36
CA LEU A 54 11.10 3.69 -3.29
C LEU A 54 12.41 4.49 -3.20
N ALA A 55 12.33 5.81 -3.04
CA ALA A 55 13.49 6.67 -2.88
C ALA A 55 14.21 6.47 -1.54
N ALA A 56 13.45 6.20 -0.47
CA ALA A 56 13.98 5.87 0.85
C ALA A 56 14.76 4.55 0.88
N ASN A 57 14.56 3.69 -0.13
CA ASN A 57 15.27 2.43 -0.30
C ASN A 57 15.18 1.50 0.93
N GLY A 58 14.07 1.58 1.66
CA GLY A 58 13.78 0.79 2.86
C GLY A 58 13.15 -0.58 2.56
N LEU A 59 12.45 -1.12 3.56
CA LEU A 59 11.82 -2.45 3.51
C LEU A 59 10.78 -2.52 2.38
N TYR A 60 10.00 -1.45 2.19
CA TYR A 60 9.07 -1.38 1.06
C TYR A 60 9.76 -1.61 -0.29
N ALA A 61 10.88 -0.91 -0.52
CA ALA A 61 11.60 -0.95 -1.79
C ALA A 61 12.25 -2.32 -2.03
N GLU A 62 12.78 -2.94 -0.97
CA GLU A 62 13.32 -4.30 -1.02
C GLU A 62 12.24 -5.30 -1.44
N LEU A 63 11.10 -5.31 -0.75
CA LEU A 63 9.98 -6.21 -1.04
C LEU A 63 9.40 -5.98 -2.44
N TYR A 64 9.28 -4.71 -2.85
CA TYR A 64 8.79 -4.34 -4.17
C TYR A 64 9.70 -4.89 -5.28
N ARG A 65 11.03 -4.71 -5.15
CA ARG A 65 12.00 -5.22 -6.15
C ARG A 65 12.04 -6.74 -6.18
N ALA A 66 12.00 -7.40 -5.03
CA ALA A 66 11.95 -8.85 -4.95
C ALA A 66 10.70 -9.41 -5.66
N GLN A 67 9.55 -8.76 -5.48
CA GLN A 67 8.33 -9.15 -6.19
C GLN A 67 8.38 -8.80 -7.68
N ALA A 68 8.96 -7.67 -8.08
CA ALA A 68 9.11 -7.28 -9.49
C ALA A 68 10.01 -8.27 -10.27
N GLN A 69 11.08 -8.76 -9.65
CA GLN A 69 11.96 -9.79 -10.23
C GLN A 69 11.25 -11.14 -10.41
N ALA A 70 10.26 -11.46 -9.57
CA ALA A 70 9.49 -12.70 -9.70
C ALA A 70 8.47 -12.68 -10.86
N TYR A 71 8.23 -11.53 -11.48
CA TYR A 71 7.35 -11.36 -12.65
C TYR A 71 8.09 -11.09 -13.96
N ALA A 72 9.43 -11.04 -13.94
CA ALA A 72 10.29 -10.92 -15.11
C ALA A 72 10.62 -12.31 -15.69
#